data_AF-I8QW91-F1
#
_entry.id   AF-I8QW91-F1
#
_cell.length_a   1.000
_cell.length_b   1.000
_cell.length_c   1.000
_cell.angle_alpha   90.00
_cell.angle_beta   90.00
_cell.angle_gamma   90.00
#
_symmetry.space_group_name_H-M   'P 1'
#
loop_
_entity.id
_entity.type
_entity.pdbx_description
1 polymer ?
#
loop_
_entity_poly.entity_id
_entity_poly.type
_entity_poly.pdbx_seq_one_letter_code
_entity_poly.pdbx_strand_id
1 'polypeptide(L)'
;MKYVKISLKAFLKLIVFTILLVGITKCLLDIFHIYNFTIWTGIKEKSLYWVSWVDYVGAILFIFLFVFVALTEEYLFRVIIYHKVSEIISLKNKVLHAIIAVLLTNILFAIGHWPSHGYKLLPYLYLTLWGIYFSYLYLRTKNIYTACVMHFILNAGIIVTWPLKNLSLILNAGEIFYIIVSIFLIEAYKIFKYFNRNNKTLNKLSERNIETGENQTFYEINKNEFWKRMF
;
A
#
# COMPACT_ATOMS: atom_id res chain seq x y z
N MET A 1 -6.10 25.05 -1.58
CA MET A 1 -5.59 24.15 -0.52
C MET A 1 -5.50 24.87 0.81
N LYS A 2 -6.29 24.48 1.81
CA LYS A 2 -5.89 24.68 3.21
C LYS A 2 -4.68 23.75 3.42
N TYR A 3 -3.55 24.30 3.86
CA TYR A 3 -2.34 23.56 4.21
C TYR A 3 -2.69 22.23 4.89
N VAL A 4 -2.01 21.15 4.53
CA VAL A 4 -2.10 19.90 5.29
C VAL A 4 -1.56 20.19 6.68
N LYS A 5 -2.45 20.55 7.61
CA LYS A 5 -2.13 20.61 9.02
C LYS A 5 -1.82 19.18 9.41
N ILE A 6 -0.54 18.85 9.55
CA ILE A 6 -0.12 17.65 10.26
C ILE A 6 -0.65 17.81 11.68
N SER A 7 -1.84 17.26 11.91
CA SER A 7 -2.44 17.29 13.24
C SER A 7 -1.58 16.43 14.16
N LEU A 8 -1.50 16.80 15.45
CA LEU A 8 -0.87 15.98 16.48
C LEU A 8 -1.39 14.52 16.42
N LYS A 9 -2.67 14.34 16.10
CA LYS A 9 -3.29 13.03 15.87
C LYS A 9 -2.67 12.24 14.71
N ALA A 10 -2.33 12.89 13.61
CA ALA A 10 -1.66 12.26 12.47
C ALA A 10 -0.21 11.88 12.82
N PHE A 11 0.48 12.74 13.57
CA PHE A 11 1.83 12.47 14.06
C PHE A 11 1.86 11.30 15.06
N LEU A 12 0.92 11.24 16.02
CA LEU A 12 0.79 10.12 16.94
C LEU A 12 0.45 8.81 16.22
N LYS A 13 -0.41 8.85 15.21
CA LYS A 13 -0.70 7.68 14.37
C LYS A 13 0.54 7.19 13.64
N LEU A 14 1.38 8.10 13.15
CA LEU A 14 2.65 7.77 12.51
C LEU A 14 3.59 7.05 13.50
N ILE A 15 3.76 7.59 14.71
CA ILE A 15 4.59 6.97 15.75
C ILE A 15 4.10 5.55 16.07
N VAL A 16 2.80 5.38 16.34
CA VAL A 16 2.21 4.08 16.65
C VAL A 16 2.41 3.10 15.49
N PHE A 17 2.19 3.55 14.25
CA PHE A 17 2.41 2.75 13.05
C PHE A 17 3.87 2.29 12.95
N THR A 18 4.83 3.20 13.16
CA THR A 18 6.26 2.89 13.12
C THR A 18 6.64 1.88 14.20
N ILE A 19 6.17 2.05 15.45
CA ILE A 19 6.43 1.11 16.55
C ILE A 19 5.88 -0.29 16.23
N LEU A 20 4.63 -0.38 15.76
CA LEU A 20 4.02 -1.66 15.41
C LEU A 20 4.77 -2.34 14.27
N LEU A 21 5.19 -1.59 13.25
CA LEU A 21 5.91 -2.13 12.11
C LEU A 21 7.30 -2.62 12.50
N VAL A 22 7.97 -1.94 13.44
CA VAL A 22 9.25 -2.40 14.02
C VAL A 22 9.05 -3.68 14.82
N GLY A 23 8.00 -3.74 15.66
CA GLY A 23 7.66 -4.94 16.44
C GLY A 23 7.35 -6.15 15.57
N ILE A 24 6.55 -5.96 14.52
CA ILE A 24 6.25 -7.02 13.53
C ILE A 24 7.52 -7.45 12.80
N THR A 25 8.33 -6.50 12.33
CA THR A 25 9.56 -6.85 11.62
C THR A 25 10.55 -7.59 12.51
N LYS A 26 10.69 -7.20 13.79
CA LYS A 26 11.46 -7.97 14.77
C LYS A 26 10.95 -9.40 14.88
N CYS A 27 9.64 -9.58 15.07
CA CYS A 27 9.03 -10.90 15.15
C CYS A 27 9.33 -11.74 13.89
N LEU A 28 9.26 -11.14 12.70
CA LEU A 28 9.59 -11.82 11.44
C LEU A 28 11.07 -12.19 11.35
N LEU A 29 11.99 -11.27 11.70
CA LEU A 29 13.43 -11.58 11.74
C LEU A 29 13.73 -12.73 12.70
N ASP A 30 13.06 -12.73 13.86
CA ASP A 30 13.23 -13.76 14.88
C ASP A 30 12.71 -15.13 14.40
N ILE A 31 11.51 -15.17 13.79
CA ILE A 31 10.88 -16.38 13.22
C ILE A 31 11.71 -16.99 12.10
N PHE A 32 12.21 -16.16 11.19
CA PHE A 32 12.92 -16.64 10.00
C PHE A 32 14.43 -16.78 10.20
N HIS A 33 14.92 -16.55 11.43
CA HIS A 33 16.33 -16.54 11.78
C HIS A 33 17.19 -15.67 10.84
N ILE A 34 16.63 -14.55 10.35
CA ILE A 34 17.29 -13.64 9.40
C ILE A 34 18.19 -12.68 10.18
N TYR A 35 19.18 -13.24 10.88
CA TYR A 35 20.16 -12.46 11.65
C TYR A 35 21.45 -12.18 10.86
N ASN A 36 21.61 -12.82 9.70
CA ASN A 36 22.81 -12.74 8.86
C ASN A 36 22.66 -11.77 7.67
N PHE A 37 21.71 -10.83 7.73
CA PHE A 37 21.50 -9.88 6.63
C PHE A 37 22.53 -8.73 6.70
N THR A 38 23.78 -9.07 6.43
CA THR A 38 24.87 -8.12 6.28
C THR A 38 24.71 -7.35 4.98
N ILE A 39 24.03 -6.20 5.07
CA ILE A 39 24.02 -5.19 4.01
C ILE A 39 25.31 -4.33 4.05
N TRP A 40 26.16 -4.57 5.07
CA TRP A 40 27.37 -3.79 5.31
C TRP A 40 28.66 -4.60 5.52
N THR A 41 28.70 -5.88 5.15
CA THR A 41 29.98 -6.63 5.11
C THR A 41 30.35 -7.03 3.69
N GLY A 42 30.80 -6.04 2.93
CA GLY A 42 31.90 -6.25 1.98
C GLY A 42 33.25 -6.50 2.68
N ILE A 43 33.26 -6.71 4.00
CA ILE A 43 34.47 -6.94 4.79
C ILE A 43 34.42 -8.38 5.33
N LYS A 44 35.11 -9.23 4.59
CA LYS A 44 35.78 -10.46 5.01
C LYS A 44 34.92 -11.58 5.59
N GLU A 45 34.89 -12.65 4.80
CA GLU A 45 34.99 -14.05 5.23
C GLU A 45 34.36 -14.44 6.56
N LYS A 46 33.32 -15.29 6.44
CA LYS A 46 33.12 -16.48 7.26
C LYS A 46 33.57 -16.35 8.73
N SER A 47 32.68 -15.83 9.58
CA SER A 47 32.50 -16.46 10.88
C SER A 47 31.02 -16.75 11.07
N LEU A 48 30.69 -18.02 10.79
CA LEU A 48 29.57 -18.68 11.45
C LEU A 48 29.83 -18.52 12.96
N TYR A 49 28.80 -18.14 13.72
CA TYR A 49 28.82 -17.86 15.17
C TYR A 49 29.22 -16.42 15.54
N TRP A 50 28.30 -15.78 16.28
CA TRP A 50 28.31 -14.42 16.84
C TRP A 50 27.70 -13.33 15.94
N VAL A 51 26.36 -13.33 15.87
CA VAL A 51 25.57 -12.13 15.57
C VAL A 51 25.92 -11.09 16.62
N SER A 52 26.66 -10.04 16.25
CA SER A 52 27.01 -8.99 17.19
C SER A 52 25.78 -8.11 17.44
N TRP A 53 25.65 -7.51 18.62
CA TRP A 53 24.59 -6.54 18.91
C TRP A 53 24.55 -5.38 17.89
N VAL A 54 25.71 -5.07 17.28
CA VAL A 54 25.87 -4.08 16.22
C VAL A 54 25.12 -4.48 14.94
N ASP A 55 25.17 -5.76 14.56
CA ASP A 55 24.43 -6.27 13.39
C ASP A 55 22.92 -6.20 13.60
N TYR A 56 22.46 -6.47 14.82
CA TYR A 56 21.06 -6.38 15.20
C TYR A 56 20.54 -4.94 15.17
N VAL A 57 21.29 -4.00 15.76
CA VAL A 57 20.97 -2.56 15.69
C VAL A 57 21.00 -2.06 14.25
N GLY A 58 21.98 -2.51 13.45
CA GLY A 58 22.07 -2.21 12.02
C GLY A 58 20.84 -2.67 11.24
N ALA A 59 20.40 -3.91 11.46
CA ALA A 59 19.19 -4.44 10.81
C ALA A 59 17.94 -3.64 11.19
N ILE A 60 17.78 -3.28 12.47
CA ILE A 60 16.67 -2.44 12.94
C ILE A 60 16.70 -1.07 12.26
N LEU A 61 17.84 -0.38 12.26
CA LEU A 61 17.99 0.94 11.64
C LEU A 61 17.70 0.88 10.13
N PHE A 62 18.11 -0.20 9.47
CA PHE A 62 17.84 -0.41 8.06
C PHE A 62 16.34 -0.58 7.79
N ILE A 63 15.63 -1.36 8.60
CA ILE A 63 14.17 -1.48 8.51
C ILE A 63 13.51 -0.12 8.71
N PHE A 64 13.92 0.64 9.74
CA PHE A 64 13.43 1.98 9.96
C PHE A 64 13.61 2.86 8.73
N LEU A 65 14.78 2.85 8.11
CA LEU A 65 15.05 3.60 6.88
C LEU A 65 14.06 3.22 5.77
N PHE A 66 13.83 1.93 5.54
CA PHE A 66 12.91 1.46 4.50
C PHE A 66 11.45 1.80 4.76
N VAL A 67 11.03 1.79 6.03
CA VAL A 67 9.71 2.29 6.44
C VAL A 67 9.59 3.79 6.16
N PHE A 68 10.62 4.57 6.50
CA PHE A 68 10.64 6.01 6.25
C PHE A 68 10.65 6.33 4.76
N VAL A 69 11.38 5.58 3.94
CA VAL A 69 11.38 5.70 2.48
C VAL A 69 9.97 5.42 1.94
N ALA A 70 9.38 4.26 2.27
CA ALA A 70 8.03 3.92 1.83
C ALA A 70 6.99 4.95 2.27
N LEU A 71 7.11 5.48 3.48
CA LEU A 71 6.21 6.53 3.96
C LEU A 71 6.38 7.84 3.20
N THR A 72 7.62 8.27 3.01
CA THR A 72 7.95 9.54 2.36
C THR A 72 7.53 9.52 0.90
N GLU A 73 7.87 8.45 0.18
CA GLU A 73 7.52 8.29 -1.23
C GLU A 73 6.02 8.19 -1.43
N GLU A 74 5.32 7.34 -0.67
CA GLU A 74 3.86 7.23 -0.82
C GLU A 74 3.16 8.53 -0.42
N TYR A 75 3.59 9.22 0.64
CA TYR A 75 3.01 10.49 1.00
C TYR A 75 3.23 11.56 -0.09
N LEU A 76 4.45 11.68 -0.60
CA LEU A 76 4.77 12.61 -1.67
C LEU A 76 3.96 12.33 -2.93
N PHE A 77 3.96 11.08 -3.41
CA PHE A 77 3.34 10.76 -4.69
C PHE A 77 1.82 10.61 -4.61
N ARG A 78 1.27 9.99 -3.56
CA ARG A 78 -0.18 9.74 -3.44
C ARG A 78 -0.96 10.88 -2.80
N VAL A 79 -0.35 11.61 -1.87
CA VAL A 79 -1.05 12.68 -1.14
C VAL A 79 -0.76 14.05 -1.75
N ILE A 80 0.49 14.33 -2.12
CA ILE A 80 0.85 15.65 -2.64
C ILE A 80 0.73 15.69 -4.17
N ILE A 81 1.53 14.90 -4.88
CA ILE A 81 1.64 14.99 -6.35
C ILE A 81 0.35 14.55 -7.03
N TYR A 82 -0.24 13.42 -6.64
CA TYR A 82 -1.51 12.96 -7.22
C TYR A 82 -2.61 14.03 -7.16
N HIS A 83 -2.80 14.64 -5.99
CA HIS A 83 -3.83 15.67 -5.83
C HIS A 83 -3.48 16.93 -6.62
N LYS A 84 -2.20 17.29 -6.71
CA LYS A 84 -1.75 18.40 -7.56
C LYS A 84 -1.97 18.17 -9.04
N VAL A 85 -1.59 17.00 -9.54
CA VAL A 85 -1.87 16.60 -10.93
C VAL A 85 -3.37 16.59 -11.19
N SER A 86 -4.15 16.04 -10.26
CA SER A 86 -5.61 16.01 -10.36
C SER A 86 -6.25 17.41 -10.34
N GLU A 87 -5.68 18.39 -9.64
CA GLU A 87 -6.15 19.79 -9.65
C GLU A 87 -5.94 20.47 -11.02
N ILE A 88 -4.88 20.10 -11.75
CA ILE A 88 -4.49 20.74 -13.01
C ILE A 88 -5.29 20.16 -14.20
N ILE A 89 -5.71 18.90 -14.13
CA ILE A 89 -6.49 18.24 -15.18
C ILE A 89 -7.91 18.84 -15.23
N SER A 90 -8.30 19.38 -16.39
CA SER A 90 -9.61 20.04 -16.57
C SER A 90 -10.67 19.16 -17.23
N LEU A 91 -10.69 17.86 -16.94
CA LEU A 91 -11.58 16.89 -17.62
C LEU A 91 -12.93 16.78 -16.92
N LYS A 92 -14.02 16.83 -17.71
CA LYS A 92 -15.39 16.65 -17.19
C LYS A 92 -15.68 15.19 -16.78
N ASN A 93 -15.08 14.22 -17.47
CA ASN A 93 -15.28 12.80 -17.17
C ASN A 93 -14.43 12.41 -15.95
N LYS A 94 -15.10 12.11 -14.83
CA LYS A 94 -14.45 11.77 -13.55
C LYS A 94 -13.57 10.51 -13.61
N VAL A 95 -13.96 9.52 -14.41
CA VAL A 95 -13.20 8.26 -14.55
C VAL A 95 -11.93 8.52 -15.34
N LEU A 96 -12.05 9.16 -16.50
CA LEU A 96 -10.90 9.50 -17.34
C LEU A 96 -9.94 10.45 -16.62
N HIS A 97 -10.48 11.42 -15.88
CA HIS A 97 -9.71 12.32 -15.00
C HIS A 97 -8.85 11.52 -14.02
N ALA A 98 -9.46 10.58 -13.28
CA ALA A 98 -8.75 9.78 -12.30
C ALA A 98 -7.67 8.90 -12.95
N ILE A 99 -7.97 8.26 -14.08
CA ILE A 99 -7.01 7.44 -14.83
C ILE A 99 -5.80 8.27 -15.23
N ILE A 100 -6.00 9.44 -15.84
CA ILE A 100 -4.89 10.29 -16.28
C ILE A 100 -4.09 10.81 -15.11
N ALA A 101 -4.74 11.22 -14.01
CA ALA A 101 -4.06 11.66 -12.80
C ALA A 101 -3.16 10.55 -12.21
N VAL A 102 -3.66 9.31 -12.17
CA VAL A 102 -2.89 8.14 -11.75
C VAL A 102 -1.72 7.89 -12.69
N LEU A 103 -1.94 7.86 -14.00
CA LEU A 103 -0.87 7.59 -14.98
C LEU A 103 0.25 8.61 -14.89
N LEU A 104 -0.07 9.91 -14.91
CA LEU A 104 0.92 10.99 -14.85
C LEU A 104 1.72 10.96 -13.55
N THR A 105 1.06 10.76 -12.41
CA THR A 105 1.73 10.65 -11.10
C THR A 105 2.72 9.49 -11.07
N ASN A 106 2.38 8.37 -11.71
CA ASN A 106 3.21 7.16 -11.68
C ASN A 106 4.35 7.19 -12.69
N ILE A 107 4.19 7.90 -13.80
CA ILE A 107 5.30 8.23 -14.69
C ILE A 107 6.31 9.12 -13.94
N LEU A 108 5.85 10.14 -13.21
CA LEU A 108 6.72 10.99 -12.38
C LEU A 108 7.42 10.18 -11.27
N PHE A 109 6.71 9.25 -10.63
CA PHE A 109 7.29 8.33 -9.65
C PHE A 109 8.43 7.50 -10.25
N ALA A 110 8.20 6.89 -11.42
CA ALA A 110 9.23 6.12 -12.12
C ALA A 110 10.42 7.00 -12.52
N ILE A 111 10.19 8.20 -13.08
CA ILE A 111 11.26 9.14 -13.43
C ILE A 111 12.07 9.57 -12.21
N GLY A 112 11.45 9.70 -11.03
CA GLY A 112 12.15 9.99 -9.78
C GLY A 112 13.24 8.98 -9.43
N HIS A 113 13.16 7.76 -9.98
CA HIS A 113 14.17 6.70 -9.80
C HIS A 113 15.28 6.73 -10.86
N TRP A 114 15.33 7.78 -11.69
CA TRP A 114 16.36 7.94 -12.72
C TRP A 114 17.79 7.73 -12.23
N PRO A 115 18.21 8.32 -11.08
CA PRO A 115 19.57 8.14 -10.59
C PRO A 115 19.96 6.68 -10.34
N SER A 116 18.99 5.82 -10.02
CA SER A 116 19.21 4.41 -9.68
C SER A 116 19.23 3.47 -10.89
N HIS A 117 18.62 3.87 -12.01
CA HIS A 117 18.39 2.97 -13.16
C HIS A 117 18.94 3.48 -14.50
N GLY A 118 19.34 4.75 -14.60
CA GLY A 118 19.89 5.34 -15.82
C GLY A 118 18.94 5.20 -17.02
N TYR A 119 19.45 4.90 -18.21
CA TYR A 119 18.63 4.89 -19.43
C TYR A 119 17.79 3.61 -19.66
N LYS A 120 17.75 2.66 -18.70
CA LYS A 120 17.08 1.37 -18.89
C LYS A 120 15.56 1.51 -18.81
N LEU A 121 14.84 1.24 -19.90
CA LEU A 121 13.38 1.41 -19.96
C LEU A 121 12.59 0.45 -19.03
N LEU A 122 13.01 -0.82 -18.96
CA LEU A 122 12.24 -1.87 -18.29
C LEU A 122 11.99 -1.58 -16.79
N PRO A 123 12.97 -1.14 -15.98
CA PRO A 123 12.73 -0.69 -14.61
C PRO A 123 11.66 0.38 -14.47
N TYR A 124 11.59 1.36 -15.38
CA TYR A 124 10.58 2.42 -15.30
C TYR A 124 9.17 1.91 -15.58
N LEU A 125 9.01 0.97 -16.51
CA LEU A 125 7.72 0.31 -16.76
C LEU A 125 7.27 -0.47 -15.51
N TYR A 126 8.18 -1.23 -14.91
CA TYR A 126 7.93 -1.98 -13.68
C TYR A 126 7.56 -1.06 -12.50
N LEU A 127 8.31 0.02 -12.28
CA LEU A 127 8.01 1.02 -11.24
C LEU A 127 6.68 1.74 -11.49
N THR A 128 6.34 2.01 -12.76
CA THR A 128 5.05 2.62 -13.12
C THR A 128 3.88 1.70 -12.74
N LEU A 129 3.99 0.40 -13.02
CA LEU A 129 2.96 -0.58 -12.66
C LEU A 129 2.76 -0.68 -11.14
N TRP A 130 3.86 -0.75 -10.38
CA TRP A 130 3.79 -0.71 -8.91
C TRP A 130 3.18 0.58 -8.39
N GLY A 131 3.56 1.72 -8.98
CA GLY A 131 2.98 3.00 -8.62
C GLY A 131 1.46 3.05 -8.86
N ILE A 132 0.98 2.49 -9.99
CA ILE A 132 -0.45 2.38 -10.28
C ILE A 132 -1.14 1.53 -9.21
N TYR A 133 -0.54 0.40 -8.83
CA TYR A 133 -1.07 -0.46 -7.77
C TYR A 133 -1.14 0.26 -6.42
N PHE A 134 -0.08 0.97 -6.00
CA PHE A 134 -0.10 1.77 -4.77
C PHE A 134 -1.13 2.91 -4.82
N SER A 135 -1.31 3.52 -5.99
CA SER A 135 -2.37 4.51 -6.23
C SER A 135 -3.76 3.89 -6.06
N TYR A 136 -3.97 2.68 -6.59
CA TYR A 136 -5.21 1.93 -6.36
C TYR A 136 -5.43 1.68 -4.86
N LEU A 137 -4.43 1.18 -4.13
CA LEU A 137 -4.56 0.93 -2.68
C LEU A 137 -4.97 2.19 -1.93
N TYR A 138 -4.30 3.31 -2.19
CA TYR A 138 -4.61 4.58 -1.55
C TYR A 138 -6.01 5.09 -1.92
N LEU A 139 -6.34 5.14 -3.22
CA LEU A 139 -7.62 5.68 -3.67
C LEU A 139 -8.80 4.82 -3.25
N ARG A 140 -8.61 3.50 -3.22
CA ARG A 140 -9.64 2.53 -2.83
C ARG A 140 -9.83 2.52 -1.33
N THR A 141 -8.76 2.49 -0.53
CA THR A 141 -8.87 2.41 0.93
C THR A 141 -9.01 3.77 1.62
N LYS A 142 -8.68 4.87 0.94
CA LYS A 142 -8.50 6.21 1.50
C LYS A 142 -7.52 6.23 2.69
N ASN A 143 -6.57 5.29 2.69
CA ASN A 143 -5.59 5.10 3.75
C ASN A 143 -4.20 4.98 3.12
N ILE A 144 -3.33 5.95 3.42
CA ILE A 144 -1.96 5.96 2.92
C ILE A 144 -1.11 4.82 3.49
N TYR A 145 -1.40 4.40 4.74
CA TYR A 145 -0.64 3.35 5.40
C TYR A 145 -0.76 2.00 4.69
N THR A 146 -1.87 1.74 3.99
CA THR A 146 -2.02 0.51 3.18
C THR A 146 -0.99 0.48 2.04
N ALA A 147 -0.81 1.60 1.35
CA ALA A 147 0.18 1.72 0.29
C ALA A 147 1.60 1.62 0.86
N CYS A 148 1.87 2.28 1.99
CA CYS A 148 3.17 2.24 2.65
C CYS A 148 3.57 0.82 3.10
N VAL A 149 2.64 0.04 3.65
CA VAL A 149 2.91 -1.36 4.05
C VAL A 149 3.25 -2.20 2.83
N MET A 150 2.48 -2.11 1.74
CA MET A 150 2.75 -2.90 0.54
C MET A 150 4.04 -2.47 -0.15
N HIS A 151 4.36 -1.17 -0.17
CA HIS A 151 5.64 -0.68 -0.65
C HIS A 151 6.80 -1.18 0.22
N PHE A 152 6.68 -1.12 1.55
CA PHE A 152 7.69 -1.69 2.44
C PHE A 152 7.89 -3.19 2.19
N ILE A 153 6.82 -3.97 2.02
CA ILE A 153 6.91 -5.42 1.72
C ILE A 153 7.66 -5.66 0.41
N LEU A 154 7.38 -4.89 -0.64
CA LEU A 154 8.11 -4.97 -1.91
C LEU A 154 9.60 -4.73 -1.70
N ASN A 155 9.94 -3.64 -1.00
CA ASN A 155 11.34 -3.31 -0.76
C ASN A 155 12.04 -4.36 0.14
N ALA A 156 11.34 -4.89 1.15
CA ALA A 156 11.82 -5.99 1.99
C ALA A 156 12.04 -7.28 1.19
N GLY A 157 11.18 -7.58 0.22
CA GLY A 157 11.36 -8.71 -0.69
C GLY A 157 12.63 -8.59 -1.54
N ILE A 158 12.92 -7.39 -2.06
CA ILE A 158 14.17 -7.08 -2.78
C ILE A 158 15.37 -7.30 -1.86
N ILE A 159 15.28 -6.87 -0.60
CA ILE A 159 16.34 -7.05 0.38
C ILE A 159 16.67 -8.53 0.53
N VAL A 160 15.67 -9.37 0.89
CA VAL A 160 15.85 -10.81 1.14
C VAL A 160 16.40 -11.57 -0.07
N THR A 161 16.10 -11.12 -1.29
CA THR A 161 16.40 -11.86 -2.52
C THR A 161 17.63 -11.36 -3.27
N TRP A 162 18.19 -10.21 -2.87
CA TRP A 162 19.44 -9.64 -3.42
C TRP A 162 20.63 -10.62 -3.52
N PRO A 163 20.84 -11.57 -2.57
CA PRO A 163 21.92 -12.56 -2.67
C PRO A 163 21.71 -13.62 -3.77
N LEU A 164 20.46 -13.81 -4.24
CA LEU A 164 20.05 -14.89 -5.13
C LEU A 164 19.82 -14.35 -6.54
N LYS A 165 20.91 -13.94 -7.21
CA LYS A 165 20.92 -13.30 -8.55
C LYS A 165 20.10 -14.01 -9.65
N ASN A 166 19.81 -15.30 -9.52
CA ASN A 166 19.09 -16.10 -10.53
C ASN A 166 17.59 -16.34 -10.21
N LEU A 167 17.07 -15.85 -9.08
CA LEU A 167 15.67 -16.04 -8.67
C LEU A 167 14.73 -14.91 -9.14
N SER A 168 15.20 -13.98 -9.97
CA SER A 168 14.42 -12.79 -10.39
C SER A 168 13.15 -13.14 -11.18
N LEU A 169 13.14 -14.28 -11.89
CA LEU A 169 12.02 -14.69 -12.76
C LEU A 169 10.85 -15.32 -11.97
N ILE A 170 11.13 -16.08 -10.90
CA ILE A 170 10.10 -16.68 -10.02
C ILE A 170 9.47 -15.60 -9.12
N LEU A 171 10.26 -14.60 -8.71
CA LEU A 171 9.79 -13.49 -7.87
C LEU A 171 8.82 -12.56 -8.63
N ASN A 172 9.06 -12.30 -9.91
CA ASN A 172 8.13 -11.49 -10.73
C ASN A 172 6.72 -12.10 -10.82
N ALA A 173 6.59 -13.44 -10.85
CA ALA A 173 5.30 -14.11 -10.87
C ALA A 173 4.60 -14.10 -9.49
N GLY A 174 5.37 -14.31 -8.40
CA GLY A 174 4.86 -14.22 -7.03
C GLY A 174 4.38 -12.81 -6.66
N GLU A 175 5.08 -11.78 -7.13
CA GLU A 175 4.71 -10.37 -6.94
C GLU A 175 3.38 -10.02 -7.61
N ILE A 176 3.18 -10.44 -8.85
CA ILE A 176 1.90 -10.27 -9.55
C ILE A 176 0.78 -11.02 -8.81
N PHE A 177 1.06 -12.23 -8.29
CA PHE A 177 0.11 -12.97 -7.47
C PHE A 177 -0.28 -12.20 -6.20
N TYR A 178 0.68 -11.59 -5.48
CA TYR A 178 0.38 -10.76 -4.30
C TYR A 178 -0.48 -9.53 -4.65
N ILE A 179 -0.24 -8.89 -5.80
CA ILE A 179 -1.09 -7.80 -6.30
C ILE A 179 -2.53 -8.31 -6.53
N ILE A 180 -2.70 -9.44 -7.22
CA ILE A 180 -4.03 -10.00 -7.52
C ILE A 180 -4.76 -10.37 -6.23
N VAL A 181 -4.09 -11.08 -5.31
CA VAL A 181 -4.69 -11.54 -4.04
C VAL A 181 -5.08 -10.34 -3.18
N SER A 182 -4.23 -9.33 -3.06
CA SER A 182 -4.52 -8.14 -2.25
C SER A 182 -5.69 -7.33 -2.81
N ILE A 183 -5.78 -7.15 -4.14
CA ILE A 183 -6.94 -6.55 -4.80
C ILE A 183 -8.20 -7.36 -4.46
N PHE A 184 -8.16 -8.68 -4.64
CA PHE A 184 -9.29 -9.55 -4.36
C PHE A 184 -9.75 -9.45 -2.90
N LEU A 185 -8.83 -9.49 -1.93
CA LEU A 185 -9.14 -9.37 -0.51
C LEU A 185 -9.76 -8.01 -0.16
N ILE A 186 -9.25 -6.91 -0.73
CA ILE A 186 -9.79 -5.56 -0.50
C ILE A 186 -11.21 -5.45 -1.06
N GLU A 187 -11.45 -5.95 -2.27
CA GLU A 187 -12.76 -5.92 -2.89
C GLU A 187 -13.75 -6.85 -2.16
N ALA A 188 -13.35 -8.07 -1.82
CA ALA A 188 -14.15 -9.01 -1.05
C ALA A 188 -14.55 -8.43 0.32
N TYR A 189 -13.61 -7.82 1.05
CA TYR A 189 -13.89 -7.16 2.33
C TYR A 189 -14.91 -6.04 2.17
N LYS A 190 -14.81 -5.23 1.11
CA LYS A 190 -15.77 -4.14 0.87
C LYS A 190 -17.15 -4.65 0.53
N ILE A 191 -17.25 -5.68 -0.31
CA ILE A 191 -18.51 -6.35 -0.65
C ILE A 191 -19.14 -6.91 0.63
N PHE A 192 -18.37 -7.63 1.45
CA PHE A 192 -18.86 -8.19 2.70
C PHE A 192 -19.32 -7.10 3.69
N LYS A 193 -18.54 -6.02 3.84
CA LYS A 193 -18.88 -4.88 4.69
C LYS A 193 -20.17 -4.18 4.22
N TYR A 194 -20.38 -4.08 2.91
CA TYR A 194 -21.60 -3.53 2.34
C TYR A 194 -22.81 -4.38 2.70
N PHE A 195 -22.75 -5.69 2.44
CA PHE A 195 -23.84 -6.62 2.79
C PHE A 195 -24.14 -6.62 4.28
N ASN A 196 -23.12 -6.63 5.14
CA ASN A 196 -23.31 -6.62 6.59
C ASN A 196 -23.96 -5.30 7.08
N ARG A 197 -23.58 -4.16 6.51
CA ARG A 197 -24.21 -2.86 6.84
C ARG A 197 -25.67 -2.81 6.37
N ASN A 198 -25.96 -3.35 5.20
CA ASN A 198 -27.32 -3.40 4.67
C ASN A 198 -28.19 -4.35 5.48
N ASN A 199 -27.69 -5.51 5.90
CA ASN A 199 -28.40 -6.44 6.78
C ASN A 199 -28.72 -5.80 8.14
N LYS A 200 -27.79 -5.04 8.74
CA LYS A 200 -28.08 -4.29 9.97
C LYS A 200 -29.13 -3.20 9.77
N THR A 201 -29.13 -2.55 8.61
CA THR A 201 -30.12 -1.52 8.27
C THR A 201 -31.49 -2.16 8.03
N LEU A 202 -31.52 -3.34 7.40
CA LEU A 202 -32.71 -4.16 7.19
C LEU A 202 -33.35 -4.58 8.51
N ASN A 203 -32.58 -5.13 9.45
CA ASN A 203 -33.13 -5.53 10.75
C ASN A 203 -33.77 -4.34 11.48
N LYS A 204 -33.14 -3.15 11.42
CA LYS A 204 -33.70 -1.93 12.00
C LYS A 204 -34.96 -1.44 11.28
N LEU A 205 -35.04 -1.59 9.96
CA LEU A 205 -36.21 -1.20 9.18
C LEU A 205 -37.36 -2.19 9.34
N SER A 206 -37.09 -3.50 9.47
CA SER A 206 -38.13 -4.50 9.74
C SER A 206 -38.71 -4.33 11.14
N GLU A 207 -37.86 -4.07 12.15
CA GLU A 207 -38.33 -3.69 13.50
C GLU A 207 -39.27 -2.48 13.43
N ARG A 208 -38.91 -1.46 12.65
CA ARG A 208 -39.71 -0.24 12.49
C ARG A 208 -40.99 -0.44 11.67
N ASN A 209 -40.96 -1.25 10.61
CA ASN A 209 -42.13 -1.52 9.76
C ASN A 209 -43.13 -2.45 10.44
N ILE A 210 -42.68 -3.32 11.36
CA ILE A 210 -43.57 -4.05 12.27
C ILE A 210 -44.30 -3.07 13.21
N GLU A 211 -43.64 -1.97 13.61
CA GLU A 211 -44.27 -0.90 14.40
C GLU A 211 -45.19 0.02 13.56
N THR A 212 -44.92 0.25 12.27
CA THR A 212 -45.62 1.27 11.45
C THR A 212 -46.54 0.74 10.34
N GLY A 213 -46.50 -0.56 10.01
CA GLY A 213 -47.40 -1.20 9.03
C GLY A 213 -47.11 -0.89 7.55
N GLU A 214 -45.98 -0.27 7.20
CA GLU A 214 -45.64 0.07 5.82
C GLU A 214 -44.80 -1.01 5.11
N ASN A 215 -45.32 -1.55 3.99
CA ASN A 215 -44.64 -2.51 3.13
C ASN A 215 -44.10 -1.81 1.87
N GLN A 216 -42.80 -1.58 1.77
CA GLN A 216 -42.13 -1.23 0.51
C GLN A 216 -41.10 -2.29 0.11
N THR A 217 -41.15 -2.73 -1.14
CA THR A 217 -40.29 -3.78 -1.71
C THR A 217 -38.89 -3.25 -2.05
N PHE A 218 -37.97 -3.53 -1.13
CA PHE A 218 -36.57 -3.07 -1.01
C PHE A 218 -35.59 -3.52 -2.12
N TYR A 219 -35.93 -4.52 -2.92
CA TYR A 219 -34.97 -5.25 -3.77
C TYR A 219 -34.44 -4.43 -4.96
N GLU A 220 -35.26 -3.54 -5.54
CA GLU A 220 -34.86 -2.78 -6.74
C GLU A 220 -34.00 -1.56 -6.44
N ILE A 221 -34.24 -0.88 -5.30
CA ILE A 221 -33.49 0.32 -4.89
C ILE A 221 -32.03 -0.04 -4.57
N ASN A 222 -31.81 -1.20 -3.93
CA ASN A 222 -30.49 -1.58 -3.44
C ASN A 222 -29.55 -2.07 -4.55
N LYS A 223 -30.10 -2.68 -5.61
CA LYS A 223 -29.31 -3.11 -6.78
C LYS A 223 -28.69 -1.90 -7.50
N ASN A 224 -29.46 -0.83 -7.70
CA ASN A 224 -28.96 0.39 -8.36
C ASN A 224 -27.97 1.19 -7.49
N GLU A 225 -28.14 1.22 -6.16
CA GLU A 225 -27.20 1.84 -5.22
C GLU A 225 -25.88 1.06 -5.08
N PHE A 226 -25.93 -0.29 -5.09
CA PHE A 226 -24.74 -1.14 -5.03
C PHE A 226 -23.78 -0.86 -6.19
N TRP A 227 -24.30 -0.88 -7.42
CA TRP A 227 -23.49 -0.65 -8.62
C TRP A 227 -22.93 0.77 -8.69
N LYS A 228 -23.70 1.78 -8.26
CA LYS A 228 -23.24 3.19 -8.18
C LYS A 228 -22.16 3.44 -7.11
N ARG A 229 -21.98 2.55 -6.13
CA ARG A 229 -20.92 2.66 -5.11
C ARG A 229 -19.71 1.79 -5.41
N MET A 230 -19.88 0.77 -6.26
CA MET A 230 -18.82 -0.10 -6.75
C MET A 230 -18.00 0.57 -7.88
N PHE A 231 -18.64 1.39 -8.71
CA PHE A 231 -18.05 2.07 -9.86
C PHE A 231 -18.14 3.60 -9.74
#